data_AF-A0A5B7H4Q2-F1
#
_entry.id   AF-A0A5B7H4Q2-F1
#
_cell.length_a   1.000
_cell.length_b   1.000
_cell.length_c   1.000
_cell.angle_alpha   90.00
_cell.angle_beta   90.00
_cell.angle_gamma   90.00
#
_symmetry.space_group_name_H-M   'P 1'
#
loop_
_entity.id
_entity.type
_entity.pdbx_description
1 polymer ?
#
loop_
_entity_poly.entity_id
_entity_poly.type
_entity_poly.pdbx_seq_one_letter_code
_entity_poly.pdbx_strand_id
1 'polypeptide(L)'
;MVGRAGRAGLSSTGDSFLIIEKKDLNQASFKLNQEIVGMMLLSSVDKCVSTLAENEYHGLGTLIFSSIGLGVAVSLPELKTLASRSLLALQALDLNIDVSAKVVDIVEKLRDMELVRIKQEIDEVSPASSLTGKTQ
;
A
#
# COMPACT_ATOMS: atom_id res chain seq x y z
N MET A 1 -22.63 12.92 -1.91
CA MET A 1 -21.98 13.81 -0.92
C MET A 1 -22.11 15.25 -1.36
N VAL A 2 -21.90 16.20 -0.44
CA VAL A 2 -22.10 17.65 -0.62
C VAL A 2 -21.43 18.22 -1.88
N GLY A 3 -20.23 17.76 -2.22
CA GLY A 3 -19.47 18.24 -3.40
C GLY A 3 -20.05 17.89 -4.77
N ARG A 4 -21.20 17.21 -4.84
CA ARG A 4 -21.92 16.97 -6.11
C ARG A 4 -23.07 17.96 -6.35
N ALA A 5 -23.41 18.79 -5.37
CA ALA A 5 -24.44 19.82 -5.52
C ALA A 5 -23.90 21.04 -6.27
N GLY A 6 -24.70 21.57 -7.18
CA GLY A 6 -24.33 22.68 -8.05
C GLY A 6 -23.76 22.20 -9.39
N ARG A 7 -24.36 22.67 -10.49
CA ARG A 7 -23.89 22.39 -11.85
C ARG A 7 -23.15 23.60 -12.39
N ALA A 8 -21.87 23.42 -12.73
CA ALA A 8 -21.07 24.47 -13.38
C ALA A 8 -21.78 24.96 -14.65
N GLY A 9 -22.02 26.28 -14.73
CA GLY A 9 -22.65 26.94 -15.88
C GLY A 9 -24.18 26.81 -15.99
N LEU A 10 -24.86 26.13 -15.07
CA LEU A 10 -26.32 25.98 -15.11
C LEU A 10 -27.03 26.42 -13.84
N SER A 11 -26.35 26.36 -12.69
CA SER A 11 -26.90 26.74 -11.39
C SER A 11 -26.09 27.88 -10.79
N SER A 12 -26.75 28.86 -10.18
CA SER A 12 -26.11 29.95 -9.43
C SER A 12 -25.61 29.49 -8.05
N THR A 13 -26.27 28.49 -7.45
CA THR A 13 -25.91 27.89 -6.16
C THR A 13 -26.08 26.36 -6.21
N GLY A 14 -25.45 25.67 -5.24
CA GLY A 14 -25.58 24.22 -5.06
C GLY A 14 -25.95 23.91 -3.62
N ASP A 15 -27.20 23.50 -3.39
CA ASP A 15 -27.70 23.23 -2.05
C ASP A 15 -27.54 21.76 -1.67
N SER A 16 -27.12 21.50 -0.44
CA SER A 16 -27.00 20.15 0.12
C SER A 16 -27.63 20.10 1.49
N PHE A 17 -28.43 19.06 1.74
CA PHE A 17 -29.11 18.86 3.01
C PHE A 17 -28.58 17.58 3.66
N LEU A 18 -28.23 17.70 4.94
CA LEU A 18 -27.96 16.55 5.80
C LEU A 18 -29.23 16.25 6.60
N ILE A 19 -29.80 15.06 6.41
CA ILE A 19 -30.99 14.60 7.14
C ILE A 19 -30.53 13.66 8.26
N ILE A 20 -31.01 13.89 9.48
CA ILE A 20 -30.61 13.16 10.69
C ILE A 20 -31.86 12.70 11.42
N GLU A 21 -31.89 11.45 11.88
CA GLU A 21 -33.00 10.94 12.68
C GLU A 21 -32.81 11.24 14.17
N LYS A 22 -33.92 11.42 14.90
CA LYS A 22 -33.88 11.72 16.35
C LYS A 22 -33.20 10.62 17.18
N LYS A 23 -33.20 9.37 16.72
CA LYS A 23 -32.48 8.26 17.38
C LYS A 23 -30.97 8.49 17.41
N ASP A 24 -30.47 9.21 16.42
CA ASP A 24 -29.07 9.62 16.29
C ASP A 24 -28.81 10.94 17.04
N LEU A 25 -29.70 11.34 17.96
CA LEU A 25 -29.62 12.59 18.74
C LEU A 25 -29.94 12.38 20.24
N ASN A 26 -29.89 11.14 20.75
CA ASN A 26 -30.17 10.80 22.16
C ASN A 26 -29.44 11.75 23.14
N GLN A 27 -30.04 12.20 24.24
CA GLN A 27 -29.53 13.35 25.04
C GLN A 27 -28.06 13.29 25.52
N ALA A 28 -27.54 12.11 25.88
CA ALA A 28 -26.11 11.92 26.20
C ALA A 28 -25.23 12.01 24.93
N SER A 29 -25.77 11.51 23.83
CA SER A 29 -25.24 11.63 22.47
C SER A 29 -25.61 12.96 21.82
N PHE A 30 -26.37 13.88 22.42
CA PHE A 30 -26.78 15.12 21.75
C PHE A 30 -25.59 16.08 21.62
N LYS A 31 -24.76 16.20 22.67
CA LYS A 31 -23.48 16.89 22.59
C LYS A 31 -22.52 16.22 21.61
N LEU A 32 -22.42 14.88 21.69
CA LEU A 32 -21.50 14.09 20.87
C LEU A 32 -21.91 14.07 19.38
N ASN A 33 -23.20 14.00 19.10
CA ASN A 33 -23.76 13.96 17.75
C ASN A 33 -23.86 15.36 17.17
N GLN A 34 -24.04 16.41 17.98
CA GLN A 34 -23.86 17.79 17.52
C GLN A 34 -22.39 18.06 17.17
N GLU A 35 -21.45 17.48 17.92
CA GLU A 35 -20.02 17.49 17.58
C GLU A 35 -19.73 16.68 16.31
N ILE A 36 -20.30 15.48 16.13
CA ILE A 36 -20.13 14.66 14.90
C ILE A 36 -20.74 15.36 13.68
N VAL A 37 -21.92 15.97 13.81
CA VAL A 37 -22.52 16.78 12.74
C VAL A 37 -21.66 18.00 12.44
N GLY A 38 -21.13 18.63 13.50
CA GLY A 38 -20.11 19.67 13.39
C GLY A 38 -18.87 19.18 12.65
N MET A 39 -18.36 17.99 12.95
CA MET A 39 -17.23 17.39 12.27
C MET A 39 -17.58 17.12 10.80
N MET A 40 -18.72 16.51 10.49
CA MET A 40 -19.13 16.25 9.11
C MET A 40 -19.25 17.52 8.25
N LEU A 41 -19.58 18.67 8.85
CA LEU A 41 -19.74 19.94 8.13
C LEU A 41 -18.51 20.84 8.18
N LEU A 42 -17.71 20.77 9.25
CA LEU A 42 -16.68 21.75 9.59
C LEU A 42 -15.28 21.14 9.78
N SER A 43 -15.13 19.81 9.87
CA SER A 43 -13.81 19.22 10.06
C SER A 43 -12.96 19.34 8.81
N SER A 44 -11.63 19.40 9.02
CA SER A 44 -10.70 19.14 7.93
C SER A 44 -10.89 17.70 7.43
N VAL A 45 -10.66 17.49 6.13
CA VAL A 45 -10.69 16.16 5.52
C VAL A 45 -9.72 15.23 6.25
N ASP A 46 -10.14 13.98 6.46
CA ASP A 46 -9.31 12.96 7.08
C ASP A 46 -7.99 12.75 6.34
N LYS A 47 -6.95 12.39 7.10
CA LYS A 47 -5.66 12.03 6.52
C LYS A 47 -5.79 10.73 5.74
N CYS A 48 -5.31 10.72 4.50
CA CYS A 48 -5.21 9.49 3.72
C CYS A 48 -4.05 8.65 4.29
N VAL A 49 -4.36 7.51 4.90
CA VAL A 49 -3.37 6.54 5.39
C VAL A 49 -3.35 5.33 4.47
N SER A 50 -2.16 4.81 4.19
CA SER A 50 -1.98 3.64 3.35
C SER A 50 -2.54 2.39 4.02
N THR A 51 -3.43 1.70 3.33
CA THR A 51 -4.02 0.43 3.76
C THR A 51 -3.16 -0.79 3.42
N LEU A 52 -2.01 -0.61 2.75
CA LEU A 52 -1.12 -1.73 2.36
C LEU A 52 -0.60 -2.56 3.55
N ALA A 53 -0.51 -1.96 4.74
CA ALA A 53 -0.07 -2.62 5.97
C ALA A 53 -1.22 -3.22 6.80
N GLU A 54 -2.47 -2.97 6.43
CA GLU A 54 -3.63 -3.55 7.12
C GLU A 54 -3.70 -5.07 6.94
N ASN A 55 -4.43 -5.73 7.83
CA ASN A 55 -4.67 -7.18 7.80
C ASN A 55 -3.36 -7.97 7.65
N GLU A 56 -2.40 -7.72 8.54
CA GLU A 56 -1.09 -8.38 8.53
C GLU A 56 -0.31 -8.21 7.22
N TYR A 57 -0.37 -7.02 6.62
CA TYR A 57 0.29 -6.72 5.34
C TYR A 57 -0.26 -7.51 4.14
N HIS A 58 -1.52 -7.95 4.19
CA HIS A 58 -2.16 -8.68 3.08
C HIS A 58 -2.10 -7.89 1.77
N GLY A 59 -2.33 -6.58 1.82
CA GLY A 59 -2.25 -5.71 0.63
C GLY A 59 -0.86 -5.70 0.00
N LEU A 60 0.18 -5.53 0.83
CA LEU A 60 1.58 -5.59 0.38
C LEU A 60 1.95 -6.99 -0.15
N GLY A 61 1.49 -8.05 0.52
CA GLY A 61 1.69 -9.43 0.09
C GLY A 61 1.09 -9.72 -1.29
N THR A 62 -0.15 -9.28 -1.50
CA THR A 62 -0.85 -9.42 -2.79
C THR A 62 -0.13 -8.64 -3.89
N LEU A 63 0.34 -7.43 -3.60
CA LEU A 63 1.11 -6.62 -4.54
C LEU A 63 2.41 -7.32 -4.96
N ILE A 64 3.18 -7.82 -4.00
CA ILE A 64 4.45 -8.53 -4.25
C ILE A 64 4.19 -9.79 -5.08
N PHE A 65 3.25 -10.64 -4.65
CA PHE A 65 2.92 -11.88 -5.34
C PHE A 65 2.45 -11.64 -6.78
N SER A 66 1.56 -10.65 -6.97
CA SER A 66 1.06 -10.30 -8.30
C SER A 66 2.17 -9.73 -9.19
N SER A 67 3.08 -8.95 -8.61
CA SER A 67 4.21 -8.35 -9.36
C SER A 67 5.20 -9.39 -9.85
N ILE A 68 5.43 -10.45 -9.06
CA ILE A 68 6.22 -11.61 -9.46
C ILE A 68 5.47 -12.39 -10.56
N GLY A 69 4.19 -12.69 -10.36
CA GLY A 69 3.38 -13.46 -11.31
C GLY A 69 3.22 -12.78 -12.67
N LEU A 70 3.19 -11.45 -12.70
CA LEU A 70 3.13 -10.65 -13.92
C LEU A 70 4.51 -10.37 -14.55
N GLY A 71 5.61 -10.74 -13.89
CA GLY A 71 6.97 -10.46 -14.35
C GLY A 71 7.38 -8.98 -14.27
N VAL A 72 6.69 -8.17 -13.46
CA VAL A 72 6.97 -6.74 -13.26
C VAL A 72 8.20 -6.53 -12.37
N ALA A 73 8.35 -7.38 -11.36
CA ALA A 73 9.49 -7.40 -10.45
C ALA A 73 9.78 -8.84 -10.04
N VAL A 74 10.96 -9.34 -10.38
CA VAL A 74 11.34 -10.76 -10.21
C VAL A 74 12.54 -10.94 -9.28
N SER A 75 13.28 -9.87 -8.99
CA SER A 75 14.39 -9.88 -8.04
C SER A 75 14.01 -9.19 -6.72
N LEU A 76 14.64 -9.62 -5.61
CA LEU A 76 14.41 -8.99 -4.30
C LEU A 76 14.70 -7.47 -4.29
N PRO A 77 15.76 -6.97 -4.94
CA PRO A 77 15.99 -5.52 -5.08
C PRO A 77 14.87 -4.80 -5.84
N GLU A 78 14.33 -5.40 -6.90
CA GLU A 78 13.20 -4.82 -7.65
C GLU A 78 11.94 -4.76 -6.78
N LEU A 79 11.64 -5.82 -6.02
CA LEU A 79 10.49 -5.86 -5.12
C LEU A 79 10.60 -4.81 -4.01
N LYS A 80 11.79 -4.62 -3.43
CA LYS A 80 12.04 -3.55 -2.46
C LYS A 80 11.86 -2.16 -3.09
N THR A 81 12.35 -1.97 -4.32
CA THR A 81 12.21 -0.72 -5.08
C THR A 81 10.76 -0.43 -5.44
N LEU A 82 9.97 -1.46 -5.75
CA LEU A 82 8.54 -1.32 -6.00
C LEU A 82 7.82 -0.87 -4.72
N ALA A 83 8.05 -1.56 -3.60
CA ALA A 83 7.41 -1.24 -2.33
C ALA A 83 7.81 0.15 -1.81
N SER A 84 9.06 0.59 -2.03
CA SER A 84 9.55 1.91 -1.61
C SER A 84 8.91 3.08 -2.37
N ARG A 85 8.23 2.83 -3.49
CA ARG A 85 7.49 3.84 -4.27
C ARG A 85 6.01 3.94 -3.90
N SER A 86 5.56 3.23 -2.87
CA SER A 86 4.18 3.25 -2.40
C SER A 86 3.91 4.38 -1.40
N LEU A 87 2.62 4.73 -1.20
CA LEU A 87 2.21 5.63 -0.12
C LEU A 87 2.63 5.10 1.26
N LEU A 88 2.63 3.77 1.45
CA LEU A 88 3.12 3.15 2.68
C LEU A 88 4.56 3.52 2.99
N ALA A 89 5.43 3.55 1.97
CA ALA A 89 6.83 3.92 2.15
C ALA A 89 7.01 5.40 2.50
N LEU A 90 6.17 6.29 1.95
CA LEU A 90 6.17 7.70 2.35
C LEU A 90 5.71 7.89 3.81
N GLN A 91 4.84 7.00 4.29
CA GLN A 91 4.28 7.05 5.65
C GLN A 91 5.04 6.13 6.63
N ALA A 92 6.11 5.48 6.19
CA ALA A 92 6.83 4.47 6.96
C ALA A 92 7.38 5.00 8.28
N LEU A 93 7.88 6.24 8.29
CA LEU A 93 8.39 6.90 9.50
C LEU A 93 7.28 7.16 10.52
N ASP A 94 6.16 7.72 10.06
CA ASP A 94 5.01 8.05 10.92
C ASP A 94 4.32 6.79 11.48
N LEU A 95 4.32 5.72 10.69
CA LEU A 95 3.74 4.42 11.06
C LEU A 95 4.72 3.50 11.79
N ASN A 96 6.00 3.89 11.89
CA ASN A 96 7.09 3.09 12.47
C ASN A 96 7.21 1.69 11.82
N ILE A 97 7.17 1.63 10.49
CA ILE A 97 7.23 0.41 9.69
C ILE A 97 8.50 0.40 8.84
N ASP A 98 9.28 -0.68 8.92
CA ASP A 98 10.33 -0.95 7.94
C ASP A 98 9.74 -1.73 6.75
N VAL A 99 9.41 -1.00 5.69
CA VAL A 99 8.85 -1.58 4.46
C VAL A 99 9.82 -2.57 3.82
N SER A 100 11.12 -2.29 3.83
CA SER A 100 12.12 -3.15 3.18
C SER A 100 12.27 -4.48 3.89
N ALA A 101 12.25 -4.47 5.24
CA ALA A 101 12.21 -5.69 6.03
C ALA A 101 10.93 -6.49 5.76
N LYS A 102 9.77 -5.80 5.71
CA LYS A 102 8.48 -6.47 5.44
C LYS A 102 8.40 -7.12 4.06
N VAL A 103 9.03 -6.56 3.04
CA VAL A 103 9.15 -7.23 1.74
C VAL A 103 9.88 -8.56 1.86
N VAL A 104 10.97 -8.62 2.64
CA VAL A 104 11.73 -9.87 2.86
C VAL A 104 10.86 -10.89 3.57
N ASP A 105 10.23 -10.51 4.70
CA ASP A 105 9.33 -11.38 5.46
C ASP A 105 8.23 -11.98 4.57
N ILE A 106 7.65 -11.18 3.68
CA ILE A 106 6.60 -11.61 2.76
C ILE A 106 7.14 -12.60 1.73
N VAL A 107 8.29 -12.32 1.13
CA VAL A 107 8.91 -13.22 0.14
C VAL A 107 9.27 -14.56 0.79
N GLU A 108 9.75 -14.56 2.03
CA GLU A 108 9.99 -15.77 2.80
C GLU A 108 8.70 -16.55 3.05
N LYS A 109 7.62 -15.89 3.50
CA LYS A 109 6.31 -16.55 3.65
C LYS A 109 5.79 -17.14 2.34
N LEU A 110 5.90 -16.41 1.23
CA LEU A 110 5.48 -16.91 -0.09
C LEU A 110 6.30 -18.12 -0.53
N ARG A 111 7.59 -18.17 -0.17
CA ARG A 111 8.46 -19.32 -0.40
C ARG A 111 8.04 -20.52 0.45
N ASP A 112 7.76 -20.30 1.74
CA ASP A 112 7.34 -21.36 2.66
C ASP A 112 6.00 -21.98 2.25
N MET A 113 5.13 -21.19 1.60
CA MET A 113 3.87 -21.65 0.99
C MET A 113 4.05 -22.28 -0.39
N GLU A 114 5.29 -22.43 -0.89
CA GLU A 114 5.63 -22.95 -2.22
C GLU A 114 5.03 -22.17 -3.41
N LEU A 115 4.63 -20.92 -3.19
CA LEU A 115 4.03 -20.05 -4.21
C LEU A 115 5.08 -19.40 -5.13
N VAL A 116 6.32 -19.27 -4.65
CA VAL A 116 7.44 -18.70 -5.41
C VAL A 116 8.69 -19.56 -5.26
N ARG A 117 9.55 -19.54 -6.29
CA ARG A 117 10.84 -20.27 -6.29
C ARG A 117 11.98 -19.29 -6.54
N ILE A 118 13.05 -19.43 -5.76
CA ILE A 118 14.27 -18.64 -5.96
C ILE A 118 15.12 -19.36 -7.00
N LYS A 119 15.27 -18.73 -8.17
CA LYS A 119 16.24 -19.18 -9.17
C LYS A 119 17.61 -18.68 -8.74
N GLN A 120 18.50 -19.59 -8.34
CA GLN A 120 19.92 -19.24 -8.23
C GLN A 120 20.49 -19.19 -9.64
N GLU A 121 21.01 -18.04 -10.06
CA GLU A 121 21.90 -17.99 -11.22
C GLU A 121 23.18 -18.73 -10.81
N ILE A 122 23.38 -19.90 -11.40
CA ILE A 122 24.67 -20.59 -11.34
C ILE A 122 25.55 -19.78 -12.28
N ASP A 123 26.53 -19.05 -11.73
CA ASP A 123 27.62 -18.52 -12.54
C ASP A 123 28.30 -19.69 -13.24
N GLU A 124 28.04 -19.88 -14.54
CA GLU A 124 28.87 -20.73 -15.38
C GLU A 124 30.26 -20.09 -15.49
N VAL A 125 31.11 -20.34 -14.50
CA VAL A 125 32.55 -20.15 -14.64
C VAL A 125 33.02 -21.24 -15.61
N SER A 126 33.02 -20.91 -16.90
CA SER A 126 33.65 -21.70 -17.96
C SER A 126 35.14 -21.87 -17.66
N PRO A 127 35.65 -23.09 -17.40
CA PRO A 127 37.08 -23.32 -17.23
C PRO A 127 37.68 -23.66 -18.60
N ALA A 128 37.87 -22.66 -19.46
CA ALA A 128 38.49 -22.89 -20.76
C ALA A 128 39.37 -21.70 -21.21
N SER A 129 40.54 -21.57 -20.59
CA SER A 129 41.82 -21.10 -21.18
C SER A 129 42.75 -20.66 -20.03
N SER A 130 43.71 -21.45 -19.59
CA SER A 130 45.06 -21.38 -20.15
C SER A 130 45.95 -22.48 -19.54
N LEU A 131 45.94 -23.67 -20.15
CA LEU A 131 47.05 -24.61 -20.10
C LEU A 131 47.79 -24.47 -21.44
N THR A 132 48.68 -23.49 -21.53
CA THR A 132 49.69 -23.42 -22.58
C THR A 132 51.07 -23.46 -21.96
N GLY A 133 51.69 -24.64 -22.05
CA GLY A 133 53.11 -24.78 -22.36
C GLY A 133 54.12 -24.47 -21.26
N LYS A 134 54.34 -25.42 -20.35
CA LYS A 134 55.71 -25.72 -19.93
C LYS A 134 56.33 -26.61 -21.03
N THR A 135 57.29 -26.06 -21.76
CA THR A 135 58.26 -26.88 -22.50
C THR A 135 59.63 -26.25 -22.29
N GLN A 136 60.54 -27.15 -21.87
CA GLN A 136 61.98 -27.09 -21.64
C GLN A 136 62.77 -25.90 -22.19
#